data_AF-U4T270-F1
#
_entry.id   AF-U4T270-F1
#
_cell.length_a   1.000
_cell.length_b   1.000
_cell.length_c   1.000
_cell.angle_alpha   90.00
_cell.angle_beta   90.00
_cell.angle_gamma   90.00
#
_symmetry.space_group_name_H-M   'P 1'
#
loop_
_entity.id
_entity.type
_entity.pdbx_description
1 polymer ?
#
loop_
_entity_poly.entity_id
_entity_poly.type
_entity_poly.pdbx_seq_one_letter_code
_entity_poly.pdbx_strand_id
1 'polypeptide(L)'
;MLRLDPELRKAAYPLAKQGTVVALRLYLPHVEIFATFSTKGVLLDAQLPIDRSEPDVIINAYSIQIINAITTHDSETTEKLQMRGESVQVQLVKQFIMQLGLGSLIQGLIKKFKGGKSKQDLTEAEMADKKNSYQLRIKEQQTQINTLTMKNRELETTLKESQSKQKTLIIVTVVSIIGMIGAIIALLMN
;
A
#
# COMPACT_ATOMS: atom_id res chain seq x y z
N MET A 1 9.11 1.65 -12.45
CA MET A 1 9.96 2.84 -12.21
C MET A 1 11.41 2.64 -12.66
N LEU A 2 12.12 1.60 -12.19
CA LEU A 2 13.54 1.37 -12.54
C LEU A 2 13.85 1.24 -14.05
N ARG A 3 12.90 0.80 -14.87
CA ARG A 3 13.12 0.65 -16.33
C ARG A 3 13.30 1.98 -17.07
N LEU A 4 12.79 3.08 -16.51
CA LEU A 4 12.64 4.35 -17.22
C LEU A 4 13.70 5.40 -16.84
N ASP A 5 14.54 5.09 -15.85
CA ASP A 5 15.63 5.96 -15.39
C ASP A 5 16.94 5.14 -15.31
N PRO A 6 17.91 5.37 -16.21
CA PRO A 6 19.16 4.63 -16.26
C PRO A 6 20.03 4.77 -15.00
N GLU A 7 20.05 5.95 -14.37
CA GLU A 7 20.87 6.21 -13.19
C GLU A 7 20.25 5.58 -11.95
N LEU A 8 18.92 5.67 -11.82
CA LEU A 8 18.20 4.96 -10.77
C LEU A 8 18.37 3.43 -10.89
N ARG A 9 18.40 2.91 -12.13
CA ARG A 9 18.68 1.50 -12.39
C ARG A 9 20.10 1.12 -11.98
N LYS A 10 21.11 1.96 -12.25
CA LYS A 10 22.49 1.72 -11.80
C LYS A 10 22.57 1.65 -10.28
N ALA A 11 21.91 2.57 -9.57
CA ALA A 11 21.86 2.58 -8.12
C ALA A 11 21.14 1.35 -7.53
N ALA A 12 20.08 0.87 -8.20
CA ALA A 12 19.36 -0.33 -7.77
C ALA A 12 20.08 -1.65 -8.10
N TYR A 13 21.02 -1.66 -9.05
CA TYR A 13 21.60 -2.89 -9.60
C TYR A 13 22.41 -3.72 -8.58
N PRO A 14 23.25 -3.12 -7.71
CA PRO A 14 23.93 -3.86 -6.65
C PRO A 14 22.96 -4.56 -5.69
N LEU A 15 21.88 -3.87 -5.29
CA LEU A 15 20.82 -4.41 -4.43
C LEU A 15 20.06 -5.55 -5.14
N ALA A 16 19.76 -5.35 -6.43
CA ALA A 16 19.06 -6.35 -7.25
C ALA A 16 19.89 -7.63 -7.48
N LYS A 17 21.21 -7.52 -7.61
CA LYS A 17 22.11 -8.68 -7.74
C LYS A 17 22.09 -9.58 -6.51
N GLN A 18 21.89 -8.99 -5.34
CA GLN A 18 21.86 -9.69 -4.06
C GLN A 18 20.43 -10.13 -3.68
N GLY A 19 19.42 -9.77 -4.47
CA GLY A 19 18.03 -10.00 -4.11
C GLY A 19 17.63 -9.29 -2.82
N THR A 20 18.22 -8.12 -2.54
CA THR A 20 18.09 -7.42 -1.25
C THR A 20 16.63 -7.14 -0.92
N VAL A 21 16.23 -7.44 0.31
CA VAL A 21 14.90 -7.18 0.87
C VAL A 21 15.02 -6.10 1.94
N VAL A 22 14.37 -4.97 1.72
CA VAL A 22 14.34 -3.86 2.68
C VAL A 22 12.98 -3.81 3.36
N ALA A 23 12.94 -3.95 4.68
CA ALA A 23 11.73 -3.71 5.47
C ALA A 23 11.63 -2.23 5.86
N LEU A 24 10.53 -1.59 5.48
CA LEU A 24 10.17 -0.25 5.86
C LEU A 24 9.12 -0.29 6.97
N ARG A 25 9.53 0.07 8.19
CA ARG A 25 8.66 0.14 9.38
C ARG A 25 8.31 1.58 9.67
N LEU A 26 7.05 1.93 9.40
CA LEU A 26 6.50 3.25 9.60
C LEU A 26 5.78 3.34 10.94
N TYR A 27 5.99 4.41 11.68
CA TYR A 27 5.33 4.63 12.98
C TYR A 27 3.96 5.34 12.87
N LEU A 28 3.74 6.18 11.85
CA LEU A 28 2.48 6.92 11.64
C LEU A 28 2.12 7.06 10.15
N PRO A 29 1.02 6.43 9.67
CA PRO A 29 0.34 5.32 10.34
C PRO A 29 1.30 4.13 10.55
N HIS A 30 1.00 3.25 11.51
CA HIS A 30 1.79 2.04 11.69
C HIS A 30 1.62 1.12 10.47
N VAL A 31 2.65 0.99 9.65
CA VAL A 31 2.65 0.14 8.46
C VAL A 31 4.03 -0.48 8.29
N GLU A 32 4.09 -1.76 7.95
CA GLU A 32 5.31 -2.44 7.50
C GLU A 32 5.17 -2.80 6.02
N ILE A 33 6.17 -2.44 5.22
CA ILE A 33 6.23 -2.72 3.78
C ILE A 33 7.59 -3.32 3.47
N PHE A 34 7.62 -4.36 2.64
CA PHE A 34 8.84 -5.00 2.18
C PHE A 34 9.14 -4.60 0.74
N ALA A 35 10.33 -4.07 0.50
CA ALA A 35 10.83 -3.71 -0.83
C ALA A 35 11.87 -4.74 -1.29
N THR A 36 11.48 -5.60 -2.23
CA THR A 36 12.35 -6.66 -2.78
C THR A 36 12.99 -6.20 -4.08
N PHE A 37 14.31 -6.08 -4.08
CA PHE A 37 15.08 -5.65 -5.25
C PHE A 37 15.39 -6.84 -6.15
N SER A 38 15.00 -6.73 -7.41
CA SER A 38 15.30 -7.73 -8.44
C SER A 38 15.76 -7.05 -9.73
N THR A 39 16.37 -7.83 -10.63
CA THR A 39 16.76 -7.34 -11.96
C THR A 39 15.56 -6.87 -12.81
N LYS A 40 14.34 -7.28 -12.44
CA LYS A 40 13.09 -6.89 -13.11
C LYS A 40 12.49 -5.60 -12.54
N GLY A 41 12.85 -5.22 -11.31
CA GLY A 41 12.23 -4.10 -10.61
C GLY A 41 12.33 -4.21 -9.08
N VAL A 42 11.77 -3.22 -8.39
CA VAL A 42 11.49 -3.29 -6.95
C VAL A 42 10.03 -3.72 -6.78
N LEU A 43 9.80 -4.81 -6.05
CA LEU A 43 8.47 -5.26 -5.65
C LEU A 43 8.17 -4.73 -4.25
N LEU A 44 6.94 -4.28 -4.03
CA LEU A 44 6.46 -3.79 -2.74
C LEU A 44 5.37 -4.73 -2.24
N ASP A 45 5.61 -5.38 -1.11
CA ASP A 45 4.73 -6.39 -0.54
C ASP A 45 4.42 -6.06 0.93
N ALA A 46 3.27 -6.52 1.43
CA ALA A 46 2.86 -6.35 2.81
C ALA A 46 3.41 -7.44 3.75
N GLN A 47 4.03 -8.48 3.17
CA GLN A 47 4.64 -9.59 3.89
C GLN A 47 6.07 -9.81 3.39
N LEU A 48 6.91 -10.36 4.28
CA LEU A 48 8.26 -10.81 3.90
C LEU A 48 8.15 -11.92 2.84
N PRO A 49 9.05 -11.96 1.83
CA PRO A 49 9.09 -13.06 0.88
C PRO A 49 9.14 -14.43 1.57
N ILE A 50 8.39 -15.40 1.04
CA ILE A 50 8.19 -16.73 1.66
C ILE A 50 9.50 -17.50 1.82
N ASP A 51 10.49 -17.21 0.97
CA ASP A 51 11.82 -17.81 0.94
C ASP A 51 12.84 -17.11 1.87
N ARG A 52 12.41 -16.13 2.68
CA ARG A 52 13.27 -15.35 3.57
C ARG A 52 12.81 -15.47 5.02
N SER A 53 13.76 -15.59 5.94
CA SER A 53 13.53 -15.55 7.39
C SER A 53 13.59 -14.13 7.96
N GLU A 54 14.36 -13.25 7.35
CA GLU A 54 14.55 -11.87 7.78
C GLU A 54 14.82 -10.92 6.59
N PRO A 55 14.50 -9.63 6.71
CA PRO A 55 14.93 -8.62 5.76
C PRO A 55 16.43 -8.32 5.90
N ASP A 56 17.07 -7.99 4.79
CA ASP A 56 18.48 -7.63 4.72
C ASP A 56 18.77 -6.24 5.34
N VAL A 57 17.82 -5.31 5.17
CA VAL A 57 17.87 -3.96 5.79
C VAL A 57 16.52 -3.61 6.39
N ILE A 58 16.51 -3.03 7.59
CA ILE A 58 15.32 -2.52 8.26
C ILE A 58 15.44 -1.01 8.43
N ILE A 59 14.50 -0.26 7.87
CA ILE A 59 14.38 1.19 8.02
C ILE A 59 13.24 1.46 9.01
N ASN A 60 13.55 2.12 10.12
CA ASN A 60 12.56 2.56 11.11
C ASN A 60 12.40 4.07 11.00
N ALA A 61 11.19 4.54 10.68
CA ALA A 61 10.98 5.96 10.43
C ALA A 61 9.52 6.39 10.59
N TYR A 62 9.31 7.68 10.82
CA TYR A 62 8.02 8.30 10.53
C TYR A 62 7.83 8.46 9.03
N SER A 63 6.61 8.33 8.53
CA SER A 63 6.29 8.47 7.10
C SER A 63 6.83 9.78 6.50
N ILE A 64 6.78 10.88 7.28
CA ILE A 64 7.30 12.17 6.83
C ILE A 64 8.83 12.17 6.63
N GLN A 65 9.58 11.39 7.41
CA GLN A 65 11.03 11.26 7.25
C GLN A 65 11.37 10.55 5.94
N ILE A 66 10.62 9.50 5.60
CA ILE A 66 10.77 8.79 4.32
C ILE A 66 10.43 9.70 3.15
N ILE A 67 9.29 10.41 3.23
CA ILE A 67 8.91 11.39 2.21
C ILE A 67 9.99 12.46 2.06
N ASN A 68 10.53 12.98 3.16
CA ASN A 68 11.60 13.97 3.09
C ASN A 68 12.84 13.39 2.42
N ALA A 69 13.32 12.22 2.85
CA ALA A 69 14.50 11.57 2.26
C ALA A 69 14.37 11.34 0.75
N ILE A 70 13.20 10.89 0.27
CA ILE A 70 12.97 10.69 -1.17
C ILE A 70 12.69 11.98 -1.95
N THR A 71 12.44 13.12 -1.29
CA THR A 71 12.03 14.36 -1.99
C THR A 71 12.99 15.54 -1.85
N THR A 72 13.86 15.56 -0.84
CA THR A 72 14.78 16.68 -0.60
C THR A 72 16.10 16.54 -1.32
N HIS A 73 16.46 15.33 -1.79
CA HIS A 73 17.77 15.02 -2.40
C HIS A 73 18.95 15.31 -1.46
N ASP A 74 18.66 15.38 -0.16
CA ASP A 74 19.61 15.80 0.85
C ASP A 74 20.24 14.57 1.49
N SER A 75 21.58 14.52 1.48
CA SER A 75 22.32 13.47 2.17
C SER A 75 22.05 13.52 3.67
N GLU A 76 21.87 14.71 4.26
CA GLU A 76 21.66 14.84 5.70
C GLU A 76 20.33 14.19 6.14
N THR A 77 19.24 14.38 5.38
CA THR A 77 17.95 13.72 5.67
C THR A 77 18.03 12.21 5.51
N THR A 78 18.80 11.72 4.52
CA THR A 78 18.97 10.27 4.28
C THR A 78 19.83 9.62 5.35
N GLU A 79 20.89 10.30 5.82
CA GLU A 79 21.77 9.81 6.89
C GLU A 79 21.07 9.73 8.25
N LYS A 80 20.10 10.61 8.51
CA LYS A 80 19.29 10.59 9.74
C LYS A 80 18.28 9.44 9.81
N LEU A 81 18.05 8.70 8.72
CA LEU A 81 17.17 7.53 8.75
C LEU A 81 17.80 6.40 9.58
N GLN A 82 17.03 5.86 10.52
CA GLN A 82 17.49 4.75 11.35
C GLN A 82 17.42 3.45 10.54
N MET A 83 18.58 3.01 10.05
CA MET A 83 18.72 1.76 9.29
C MET A 83 19.51 0.73 10.08
N ARG A 84 19.04 -0.52 10.06
CA ARG A 84 19.75 -1.69 10.60
C ARG A 84 19.95 -2.71 9.49
N GLY A 85 21.13 -3.32 9.43
CA GLY A 85 21.51 -4.27 8.39
C GLY A 85 23.03 -4.28 8.21
N GLU A 86 23.52 -5.03 7.24
CA GLU A 86 24.94 -5.03 6.89
C GLU A 86 25.39 -3.64 6.39
N SER A 87 26.55 -3.17 6.82
CA SER A 87 27.04 -1.80 6.50
C SER A 87 27.02 -1.49 5.00
N VAL A 88 27.49 -2.44 4.18
CA VAL A 88 27.52 -2.29 2.72
C VAL A 88 26.11 -2.15 2.16
N GLN A 89 25.17 -2.99 2.59
CA GLN A 89 23.79 -2.97 2.11
C GLN A 89 23.07 -1.69 2.55
N VAL A 90 23.29 -1.24 3.78
CA VAL A 90 22.76 0.04 4.28
C VAL A 90 23.25 1.20 3.41
N GLN A 91 24.55 1.24 3.06
CA GLN A 91 25.08 2.29 2.19
C GLN A 91 24.46 2.25 0.79
N LEU A 92 24.30 1.06 0.20
CA LEU A 92 23.65 0.90 -1.09
C LEU A 92 22.19 1.36 -1.07
N VAL A 93 21.45 1.06 0.00
CA VAL A 93 20.07 1.54 0.19
C VAL A 93 20.03 3.07 0.31
N LYS A 94 20.95 3.69 1.06
CA LYS A 94 21.04 5.15 1.17
C LYS A 94 21.31 5.81 -0.19
N GLN A 95 22.28 5.30 -0.94
CA GLN A 95 22.58 5.78 -2.30
C GLN A 95 21.37 5.65 -3.22
N PHE A 96 20.64 4.52 -3.14
CA PHE A 96 19.42 4.34 -3.89
C PHE A 96 18.32 5.35 -3.52
N ILE A 97 18.12 5.63 -2.24
CA ILE A 97 17.14 6.63 -1.76
C ILE A 97 17.50 8.04 -2.26
N MET A 98 18.78 8.41 -2.22
CA MET A 98 19.24 9.69 -2.76
C MET A 98 18.97 9.79 -4.26
N GLN A 99 19.24 8.71 -5.01
CA GLN A 99 19.00 8.66 -6.45
C GLN A 99 17.51 8.66 -6.81
N LEU A 100 16.65 8.10 -5.95
CA LEU A 100 15.20 8.11 -6.14
C LEU A 100 14.65 9.54 -6.24
N GLY A 101 15.12 10.46 -5.40
CA GLY A 101 14.68 11.86 -5.49
C GLY A 101 14.99 12.48 -6.85
N LEU A 102 16.18 12.19 -7.38
CA LEU A 102 16.67 12.79 -8.63
C LEU A 102 15.91 12.28 -9.87
N GLY A 103 15.20 11.15 -9.75
CA GLY A 103 14.51 10.56 -10.89
C GLY A 103 13.35 11.42 -11.40
N SER A 104 13.39 11.78 -12.68
CA SER A 104 12.42 12.68 -13.33
C SER A 104 10.96 12.22 -13.19
N LEU A 105 10.72 10.92 -13.11
CA LEU A 105 9.39 10.33 -12.89
C LEU A 105 8.92 10.45 -11.43
N ILE A 106 9.84 10.28 -10.48
CA ILE A 106 9.58 10.49 -9.06
C ILE A 106 9.29 11.97 -8.83
N GLN A 107 10.05 12.88 -9.44
CA GLN A 107 9.78 14.33 -9.40
C GLN A 107 8.38 14.68 -9.94
N GLY A 108 7.92 14.01 -11.00
CA GLY A 108 6.57 14.18 -11.52
C GLY A 108 5.47 13.79 -10.53
N LEU A 109 5.68 12.70 -9.78
CA LEU A 109 4.76 12.27 -8.72
C LEU A 109 4.85 13.16 -7.48
N ILE A 110 6.06 13.56 -7.09
CA ILE A 110 6.31 14.51 -6.00
C ILE A 110 5.63 15.84 -6.29
N LYS A 111 5.73 16.38 -7.51
CA LYS A 111 5.06 17.64 -7.90
C LYS A 111 3.54 17.54 -7.81
N LYS A 112 2.97 16.36 -8.12
CA LYS A 112 1.54 16.10 -7.92
C LYS A 112 1.16 16.01 -6.44
N PHE A 113 2.01 15.40 -5.61
CA PHE A 113 1.78 15.25 -4.16
C PHE A 113 2.02 16.53 -3.35
N LYS A 114 3.08 17.28 -3.64
CA LYS A 114 3.42 18.55 -2.97
C LYS A 114 2.58 19.73 -3.46
N GLY A 115 1.80 19.56 -4.52
CA GLY A 115 1.06 20.63 -5.17
C GLY A 115 2.02 21.61 -5.84
N GLY A 116 2.15 21.53 -7.16
CA GLY A 116 2.96 22.48 -7.92
C GLY A 116 2.42 23.90 -7.78
N LYS A 117 2.89 24.67 -6.80
CA LYS A 117 2.95 26.13 -6.81
C LYS A 117 4.22 26.56 -6.09
N SER A 118 5.12 27.18 -6.85
CA SER A 118 6.09 28.12 -6.31
C SER A 118 5.42 29.02 -5.28
N LYS A 119 6.07 29.19 -4.14
CA LYS A 119 5.69 30.14 -3.08
C LYS A 119 5.60 31.55 -3.69
N GLN A 120 4.43 31.91 -4.18
CA GLN A 120 3.98 33.30 -4.24
C GLN A 120 3.01 33.44 -3.09
N ASP A 121 3.30 34.37 -2.19
CA ASP A 121 2.42 34.73 -1.10
C ASP A 121 1.05 35.09 -1.69
N LEU A 122 0.07 34.22 -1.44
CA LEU A 122 -1.30 34.40 -1.89
C LEU A 122 -1.89 35.56 -1.11
N THR A 123 -2.53 36.49 -1.81
CA THR A 123 -3.21 37.62 -1.18
C THR A 123 -4.38 37.13 -0.30
N GLU A 124 -4.76 37.89 0.74
CA GLU A 124 -5.80 37.47 1.70
C GLU A 124 -7.14 37.12 1.02
N ALA A 125 -7.47 37.78 -0.09
CA ALA A 125 -8.64 37.48 -0.91
C ALA A 125 -8.56 36.08 -1.59
N GLU A 126 -7.39 35.71 -2.11
CA GLU A 126 -7.17 34.39 -2.73
C GLU A 126 -7.18 33.25 -1.69
N MET A 127 -6.79 33.54 -0.44
CA MET A 127 -6.91 32.60 0.67
C MET A 127 -8.37 32.37 1.08
N ALA A 128 -9.20 33.42 1.09
CA ALA A 128 -10.61 33.32 1.41
C ALA A 128 -11.37 32.49 0.36
N ASP A 129 -11.13 32.73 -0.93
CA ASP A 129 -11.74 31.96 -2.02
C ASP A 129 -11.32 30.50 -2.02
N LYS A 130 -10.03 30.22 -1.76
CA LYS A 130 -9.56 28.85 -1.60
C LYS A 130 -10.22 28.15 -0.42
N LYS A 131 -10.33 28.81 0.74
CA LYS A 131 -10.98 28.25 1.93
C LYS A 131 -12.44 27.88 1.66
N ASN A 132 -13.19 28.74 0.96
CA ASN A 132 -14.56 28.44 0.54
C ASN A 132 -14.63 27.26 -0.43
N SER A 133 -13.74 27.21 -1.44
CA SER A 133 -13.70 26.09 -2.38
C SER A 133 -13.32 24.75 -1.71
N TYR A 134 -12.44 24.76 -0.71
CA TYR A 134 -12.10 23.56 0.07
C TYR A 134 -13.26 23.12 0.94
N GLN A 135 -13.99 24.04 1.57
CA GLN A 135 -15.19 23.70 2.33
C GLN A 135 -16.29 23.08 1.47
N LEU A 136 -16.49 23.59 0.25
CA LEU A 136 -17.40 23.01 -0.74
C LEU A 136 -16.98 21.59 -1.12
N ARG A 137 -15.69 21.37 -1.44
CA ARG A 137 -15.16 20.03 -1.75
C ARG A 137 -15.27 19.07 -0.57
N ILE A 138 -15.04 19.53 0.65
CA ILE A 138 -15.21 18.72 1.87
C ILE A 138 -16.67 18.29 2.02
N LYS A 139 -17.63 19.18 1.78
CA LYS A 139 -19.07 18.84 1.82
C LYS A 139 -19.46 17.85 0.72
N GLU A 140 -18.94 18.02 -0.48
CA GLU A 140 -19.13 17.07 -1.58
C GLU A 140 -18.55 15.68 -1.25
N GLN A 141 -17.33 15.65 -0.71
CA GLN A 141 -16.68 14.42 -0.27
C GLN A 141 -17.44 13.74 0.87
N GLN A 142 -17.93 14.50 1.85
CA GLN A 142 -18.74 13.95 2.94
C GLN A 142 -20.02 13.29 2.41
N THR A 143 -20.66 13.90 1.40
CA THR A 143 -21.82 13.32 0.73
C THR A 143 -21.46 12.00 0.05
N GLN A 144 -20.35 11.97 -0.70
CA GLN A 144 -19.88 10.74 -1.37
C GLN A 144 -19.53 9.64 -0.37
N ILE A 145 -18.86 9.98 0.74
CA ILE A 145 -18.53 9.03 1.82
C ILE A 145 -19.79 8.46 2.43
N ASN A 146 -20.79 9.30 2.71
CA ASN A 146 -22.07 8.84 3.26
C ASN A 146 -22.77 7.88 2.27
N THR A 147 -22.79 8.20 0.98
CA THR A 147 -23.35 7.33 -0.05
C THR A 147 -22.61 5.99 -0.15
N LEU A 148 -21.28 6.02 -0.17
CA LEU A 148 -20.47 4.80 -0.24
C LEU A 148 -20.61 3.93 1.02
N THR A 149 -20.71 4.57 2.19
CA THR A 149 -20.93 3.88 3.47
C THR A 149 -22.29 3.19 3.46
N MET A 150 -23.33 3.86 2.97
CA MET A 150 -24.66 3.26 2.81
C MET A 150 -24.65 2.08 1.83
N LYS A 151 -23.99 2.22 0.66
CA LYS A 151 -23.85 1.13 -0.31
C LYS A 151 -23.07 -0.07 0.25
N ASN A 152 -22.00 0.16 1.00
CA ASN A 152 -21.25 -0.92 1.63
C ASN A 152 -22.11 -1.66 2.66
N ARG A 153 -22.90 -0.93 3.47
CA ARG A 153 -23.81 -1.52 4.43
C ARG A 153 -24.93 -2.32 3.76
N GLU A 154 -25.45 -1.82 2.64
CA GLU A 154 -26.42 -2.51 1.81
C GLU A 154 -25.82 -3.81 1.26
N LEU A 155 -24.64 -3.74 0.64
CA LEU A 155 -23.93 -4.92 0.12
C LEU A 155 -23.61 -5.95 1.22
N GLU A 156 -23.17 -5.51 2.39
CA GLU A 156 -22.91 -6.40 3.53
C GLU A 156 -24.20 -7.09 4.01
N THR A 157 -25.32 -6.37 3.99
CA THR A 157 -26.63 -6.91 4.33
C THR A 157 -27.09 -7.94 3.30
N THR A 158 -27.00 -7.62 2.01
CA THR A 158 -27.32 -8.55 0.91
C THR A 158 -26.45 -9.80 0.97
N LEU A 159 -25.17 -9.66 1.31
CA LEU A 159 -24.24 -10.77 1.47
C LEU A 159 -24.65 -11.68 2.64
N LYS A 160 -24.99 -11.10 3.79
CA LYS A 160 -25.51 -11.86 4.95
C LYS A 160 -26.82 -12.57 4.64
N GLU A 161 -27.74 -11.92 3.94
CA GLU A 161 -29.00 -12.53 3.51
C GLU A 161 -28.77 -13.70 2.54
N SER A 162 -27.88 -13.51 1.56
CA SER A 162 -27.52 -14.54 0.59
C SER A 162 -26.86 -15.75 1.27
N GLN A 163 -25.92 -15.52 2.19
CA GLN A 163 -25.30 -16.58 2.98
C GLN A 163 -26.31 -17.31 3.88
N SER A 164 -27.25 -16.57 4.48
CA SER A 164 -28.32 -17.17 5.28
C SER A 164 -29.20 -18.09 4.44
N LYS A 165 -29.64 -17.62 3.25
CA LYS A 165 -30.39 -18.45 2.28
C LYS A 165 -29.60 -19.69 1.86
N GLN A 166 -28.31 -19.54 1.61
CA GLN A 166 -27.43 -20.66 1.25
C GLN A 166 -27.32 -21.70 2.38
N LYS A 167 -27.17 -21.27 3.64
CA LYS A 167 -27.14 -22.18 4.80
C LYS A 167 -28.45 -22.95 4.93
N THR A 168 -29.59 -22.28 4.78
CA THR A 168 -30.90 -22.93 4.82
C THR A 168 -31.06 -23.95 3.71
N LEU A 169 -30.66 -23.62 2.47
CA LEU A 169 -30.69 -24.55 1.35
C LEU A 169 -29.83 -25.79 1.61
N ILE A 170 -28.61 -25.62 2.12
CA ILE A 170 -27.71 -26.73 2.46
C ILE A 170 -28.38 -27.67 3.48
N ILE A 171 -28.99 -27.12 4.54
CA ILE A 171 -29.68 -27.91 5.56
C ILE A 171 -30.84 -28.72 4.95
N VAL A 172 -31.69 -28.07 4.15
CA VAL A 172 -32.83 -28.72 3.49
C VAL A 172 -32.36 -29.84 2.55
N THR A 173 -31.30 -29.60 1.77
CA THR A 173 -30.73 -30.61 0.88
C THR A 173 -30.20 -31.81 1.65
N VAL A 174 -29.47 -31.60 2.76
CA VAL A 174 -28.94 -32.70 3.58
C VAL A 174 -30.06 -33.55 4.18
N VAL A 175 -31.10 -32.92 4.74
CA VAL A 175 -32.26 -33.64 5.30
C VAL A 175 -32.98 -34.44 4.22
N SER A 176 -33.17 -33.86 3.03
CA SER A 176 -33.80 -34.53 1.90
C SER A 176 -33.00 -35.76 1.43
N ILE A 177 -31.67 -35.67 1.38
CA ILE A 177 -30.79 -36.80 1.02
C ILE A 177 -30.91 -37.93 2.05
N ILE A 178 -30.88 -37.62 3.35
CA ILE A 178 -31.01 -38.63 4.41
C ILE A 178 -32.37 -39.33 4.32
N GLY A 179 -33.45 -38.57 4.10
CA GLY A 179 -34.79 -39.13 3.91
C GLY A 179 -34.88 -40.04 2.69
N MET A 180 -34.27 -39.64 1.57
CA MET A 180 -34.22 -40.45 0.35
C MET A 180 -33.48 -41.77 0.58
N ILE A 181 -32.32 -41.73 1.24
CA ILE A 181 -31.55 -42.96 1.57
C ILE A 181 -32.37 -43.88 2.48
N GLY A 182 -33.03 -43.34 3.50
CA GLY A 182 -33.90 -44.11 4.39
C GLY A 182 -35.06 -44.78 3.67
N ALA A 183 -35.70 -44.07 2.73
CA ALA A 183 -36.78 -44.62 1.90
C ALA A 183 -36.31 -45.74 0.97
N ILE A 184 -35.11 -45.60 0.37
CA ILE A 184 -34.51 -46.64 -0.48
C ILE A 184 -34.22 -47.90 0.35
N ILE A 185 -33.65 -47.76 1.55
CA ILE A 185 -33.38 -48.90 2.44
C ILE A 185 -34.68 -49.59 2.84
N ALA A 186 -35.71 -48.84 3.21
CA ALA A 186 -37.01 -49.40 3.57
C ALA A 186 -37.67 -50.16 2.40
N LEU A 187 -37.56 -49.65 1.17
CA LEU A 187 -38.05 -50.32 -0.05
C LEU A 187 -37.27 -51.60 -0.39
N LEU A 188 -35.97 -51.67 -0.07
CA LEU A 188 -35.14 -52.86 -0.32
C LEU A 188 -35.31 -53.95 0.75
N MET A 189 -35.84 -53.60 1.93
CA MET A 189 -36.09 -54.53 3.04
C MET A 189 -37.51 -55.13 3.04
N ASN A 190 -38.38 -54.67 2.15
CA ASN A 190 -39.76 -55.14 1.99
C ASN A 190 -39.94 -55.88 0.66
#